data_AF-A0A8J7N915-F1
#
_entry.id   AF-A0A8J7N915-F1
#
_cell.length_a   1.000
_cell.length_b   1.000
_cell.length_c   1.000
_cell.angle_alpha   90.00
_cell.angle_beta   90.00
_cell.angle_gamma   90.00
#
_symmetry.space_group_name_H-M   'P 1'
#
loop_
_entity.id
_entity.type
_entity.pdbx_description
1 polymer ?
#
loop_
_entity_poly.entity_id
_entity_poly.type
_entity_poly.pdbx_seq_one_letter_code
_entity_poly.pdbx_strand_id
1 'polypeptide(L)'
;MVKPDYLKEIRREDALTISGIKDLKRLTAKDAMIKPVFLLPDDDGDKIIKKLKAEETKVCIVVTKDKKFVGEINEEDLIKLFLIQVKYEPLTEILNIGYKRGFAHMRAVDLVNKHKATVELGTPINRVIELVYKEGFQYIPVLDKAKVVKGVVTPSSLLNLLERY
;
A
#
# COMPACT_ATOMS: atom_id res chain seq x y z
N MET A 1 30.65 1.41 7.30
CA MET A 1 29.60 2.36 6.89
C MET A 1 29.53 2.34 5.36
N VAL A 2 28.57 1.63 4.77
CA VAL A 2 28.45 1.51 3.30
C VAL A 2 27.91 2.83 2.74
N LYS A 3 28.56 3.40 1.72
CA LYS A 3 28.11 4.66 1.09
C LYS A 3 26.73 4.45 0.43
N PRO A 4 25.80 5.43 0.52
CA PRO A 4 24.43 5.30 -0.02
C PRO A 4 24.33 4.90 -1.50
N ASP A 5 25.33 5.24 -2.32
CA ASP A 5 25.34 4.92 -3.76
C ASP A 5 25.64 3.45 -4.07
N TYR A 6 26.40 2.76 -3.22
CA TYR A 6 26.76 1.35 -3.44
C TYR A 6 25.53 0.43 -3.41
N LEU A 7 24.57 0.72 -2.53
CA LEU A 7 23.32 -0.05 -2.42
C LEU A 7 22.44 0.12 -3.67
N LYS A 8 22.47 1.28 -4.32
CA LYS A 8 21.71 1.51 -5.56
C LYS A 8 22.32 0.77 -6.74
N GLU A 9 23.65 0.67 -6.79
CA GLU A 9 24.36 -0.09 -7.83
C GLU A 9 24.07 -1.59 -7.73
N ILE A 10 24.19 -2.17 -6.53
CA ILE A 10 23.84 -3.58 -6.28
C ILE A 10 22.38 -3.84 -6.67
N ARG A 11 21.45 -2.95 -6.25
CA ARG A 11 20.03 -3.07 -6.62
C ARG A 11 19.78 -3.08 -8.12
N ARG A 12 20.59 -2.34 -8.88
CA ARG A 12 20.48 -2.25 -10.33
C ARG A 12 21.02 -3.51 -11.01
N GLU A 13 22.12 -4.05 -10.51
CA GLU A 13 22.73 -5.28 -11.04
C GLU A 13 21.82 -6.51 -10.84
N ASP A 14 21.26 -6.66 -9.64
CA ASP A 14 20.29 -7.72 -9.32
C ASP A 14 19.04 -7.63 -10.21
N ALA A 15 18.52 -6.42 -10.44
CA ALA A 15 17.36 -6.20 -11.30
C ALA A 15 17.61 -6.61 -12.76
N LEU A 16 18.82 -6.35 -13.29
CA LEU A 16 19.22 -6.78 -14.64
C LEU A 16 19.24 -8.31 -14.76
N THR A 17 19.76 -8.98 -13.73
CA THR A 17 19.79 -10.45 -13.65
C THR A 17 18.38 -11.02 -13.66
N ILE A 18 17.47 -10.46 -12.84
CA ILE A 18 16.06 -10.87 -12.76
C ILE A 18 15.33 -10.68 -14.10
N SER A 19 15.63 -9.61 -14.83
CA SER A 19 15.03 -9.35 -16.14
C SER A 19 15.41 -10.39 -17.21
N GLY A 20 16.53 -11.11 -17.03
CA GLY A 20 17.00 -12.16 -17.93
C GLY A 20 16.30 -13.51 -17.79
N ILE A 21 15.61 -13.74 -16.67
CA ILE A 21 15.03 -15.05 -16.34
C ILE A 21 13.77 -15.29 -17.19
N LYS A 22 13.84 -16.23 -18.14
CA LYS A 22 12.75 -16.53 -19.08
C LYS A 22 11.46 -16.99 -18.38
N ASP A 23 11.58 -17.72 -17.28
CA ASP A 23 10.44 -18.30 -16.57
C ASP A 23 9.59 -17.25 -15.85
N LEU A 24 10.23 -16.22 -15.30
CA LEU A 24 9.54 -15.06 -14.71
C LEU A 24 8.73 -14.27 -15.75
N LYS A 25 9.05 -14.34 -17.05
CA LYS A 25 8.28 -13.63 -18.08
C LYS A 25 6.86 -14.15 -18.26
N ARG A 26 6.54 -15.33 -17.75
CA ARG A 26 5.18 -15.91 -17.80
C ARG A 26 4.28 -15.42 -16.68
N LEU A 27 4.87 -15.04 -15.54
CA LEU A 27 4.16 -14.49 -14.39
C LEU A 27 3.91 -12.99 -14.59
N THR A 28 2.80 -12.53 -14.05
CA THR A 28 2.32 -11.15 -14.18
C THR A 28 1.98 -10.52 -12.83
N ALA A 29 1.78 -9.21 -12.81
CA ALA A 29 1.32 -8.49 -11.63
C ALA A 29 0.01 -9.08 -11.07
N LYS A 30 -0.88 -9.58 -11.94
CA LYS A 30 -2.12 -10.25 -11.53
C LYS A 30 -1.86 -11.50 -10.68
N ASP A 31 -0.78 -12.23 -10.94
CA ASP A 31 -0.47 -13.48 -10.24
C ASP A 31 0.13 -13.23 -8.85
N ALA A 32 0.77 -12.07 -8.64
CA ALA A 32 1.36 -11.68 -7.37
C ALA A 32 0.48 -10.75 -6.52
N MET A 33 -0.58 -10.16 -7.10
CA MET A 33 -1.33 -9.13 -6.39
C MET A 33 -2.17 -9.72 -5.25
N ILE A 34 -2.27 -8.97 -4.18
CA ILE A 34 -3.15 -9.21 -3.05
C ILE A 34 -4.23 -8.13 -3.00
N LYS A 35 -5.29 -8.40 -2.25
CA LYS A 35 -6.38 -7.43 -2.03
C LYS A 35 -5.94 -6.38 -1.00
N PRO A 36 -5.97 -5.07 -1.35
CA PRO A 36 -5.73 -4.00 -0.39
C PRO A 36 -7.00 -3.64 0.39
N VAL A 37 -6.83 -2.82 1.41
CA VAL A 37 -7.91 -2.10 2.06
C VAL A 37 -8.31 -0.91 1.20
N PHE A 38 -9.53 -0.93 0.65
CA PHE A 38 -10.05 0.18 -0.14
C PHE A 38 -10.69 1.26 0.73
N LEU A 39 -10.18 2.47 0.62
CA LEU A 39 -10.68 3.66 1.30
C LEU A 39 -11.25 4.65 0.28
N LEU A 40 -12.31 5.37 0.67
CA LEU A 40 -12.81 6.52 -0.08
C LEU A 40 -12.19 7.80 0.50
N PRO A 41 -12.02 8.89 -0.28
CA PRO A 41 -11.43 10.14 0.20
C PRO A 41 -12.08 10.70 1.47
N ASP A 42 -13.40 10.55 1.59
CA ASP A 42 -14.17 11.04 2.73
C ASP A 42 -14.36 10.01 3.86
N ASP A 43 -13.70 8.85 3.81
CA ASP A 43 -13.73 7.92 4.94
C ASP A 43 -13.03 8.55 6.15
N ASP A 44 -13.74 8.63 7.28
CA ASP A 44 -13.20 9.12 8.56
C ASP A 44 -12.34 8.06 9.27
N GLY A 45 -11.63 8.48 10.32
CA GLY A 45 -10.76 7.60 11.10
C GLY A 45 -11.44 6.33 11.63
N ASP A 46 -12.67 6.43 12.11
CA ASP A 46 -13.43 5.27 12.62
C ASP A 46 -13.69 4.25 11.50
N LYS A 47 -14.10 4.74 10.33
CA LYS A 47 -14.36 3.90 9.16
C LYS A 47 -13.09 3.30 8.58
N ILE A 48 -11.99 4.06 8.53
CA ILE A 48 -10.66 3.57 8.13
C ILE A 48 -10.26 2.40 9.04
N ILE A 49 -10.36 2.56 10.35
CA ILE A 49 -9.97 1.54 11.32
C ILE A 49 -10.87 0.32 11.27
N LYS A 50 -12.18 0.51 11.10
CA LYS A 50 -13.10 -0.61 10.88
C LYS A 50 -12.72 -1.43 9.65
N LYS A 51 -12.36 -0.77 8.55
CA LYS A 51 -11.91 -1.46 7.32
C LYS A 51 -10.56 -2.15 7.50
N LEU A 52 -9.61 -1.52 8.19
CA LEU A 52 -8.32 -2.13 8.54
C LEU A 52 -8.47 -3.38 9.40
N LYS A 53 -9.44 -3.41 10.31
CA LYS A 53 -9.72 -4.59 11.16
C LYS A 53 -10.38 -5.73 10.37
N ALA A 54 -11.10 -5.42 9.30
CA ALA A 54 -11.83 -6.40 8.49
C ALA A 54 -10.97 -7.08 7.42
N GLU A 55 -9.80 -6.53 7.10
CA GLU A 55 -8.91 -7.05 6.07
C GLU A 55 -7.60 -7.55 6.70
N GLU A 56 -7.04 -8.62 6.14
CA GLU A 56 -5.78 -9.20 6.62
C GLU A 56 -4.59 -8.30 6.29
N THR A 57 -4.59 -7.69 5.10
CA THR A 57 -3.54 -6.78 4.66
C THR A 57 -3.76 -5.39 5.26
N LYS A 58 -2.66 -4.69 5.58
CA LYS A 58 -2.71 -3.31 6.10
C LYS A 58 -2.35 -2.26 5.04
N VAL A 59 -2.35 -2.67 3.77
CA VAL A 59 -2.06 -1.79 2.64
C VAL A 59 -3.32 -1.02 2.27
N CYS A 60 -3.30 0.29 2.49
CA CYS A 60 -4.44 1.17 2.25
C CYS A 60 -4.34 1.89 0.91
N ILE A 61 -5.30 1.63 0.03
CA ILE A 61 -5.43 2.31 -1.26
C ILE A 61 -6.67 3.17 -1.26
N VAL A 62 -6.49 4.47 -1.48
CA VAL A 62 -7.57 5.44 -1.60
C VAL A 62 -8.04 5.45 -3.03
N VAL A 63 -9.35 5.27 -3.20
CA VAL A 63 -10.02 5.20 -4.49
C VAL A 63 -11.28 6.03 -4.51
N THR A 64 -11.68 6.48 -5.69
CA THR A 64 -13.00 7.08 -5.90
C THR A 64 -14.10 6.03 -5.74
N LYS A 65 -15.38 6.47 -5.76
CA LYS A 65 -16.54 5.55 -5.71
C LYS A 65 -16.57 4.53 -6.86
N ASP A 66 -16.04 4.91 -8.03
CA ASP A 66 -15.84 4.05 -9.21
C ASP A 66 -14.51 3.26 -9.17
N LYS A 67 -13.87 3.17 -7.99
CA LYS A 67 -12.61 2.44 -7.74
C LYS A 67 -11.40 2.93 -8.54
N LYS A 68 -11.42 4.16 -9.05
CA LYS A 68 -10.23 4.76 -9.67
C LYS A 68 -9.21 5.14 -8.62
N PHE A 69 -7.94 4.94 -8.95
CA PHE A 69 -6.84 5.23 -8.04
C PHE A 69 -6.74 6.73 -7.72
N VAL A 70 -6.74 7.07 -6.43
CA VAL A 70 -6.51 8.43 -5.93
C VAL A 70 -5.11 8.54 -5.32
N GLY A 71 -4.73 7.53 -4.53
CA GLY A 71 -3.44 7.48 -3.86
C GLY A 71 -3.43 6.40 -2.79
N GLU A 72 -2.56 6.55 -1.82
CA GLU A 72 -2.33 5.55 -0.79
C GLU A 72 -2.16 6.17 0.59
N ILE A 73 -2.26 5.35 1.64
CA ILE A 73 -1.92 5.75 3.00
C ILE A 73 -0.86 4.78 3.53
N ASN A 74 0.30 5.31 3.89
CA ASN A 74 1.44 4.52 4.38
C ASN A 74 1.28 4.15 5.85
N GLU A 75 2.01 3.13 6.29
CA GLU A 75 1.93 2.60 7.67
C GLU A 75 2.20 3.68 8.72
N GLU A 76 3.14 4.60 8.48
CA GLU A 76 3.43 5.72 9.38
C GLU A 76 2.22 6.64 9.60
N ASP A 77 1.44 6.89 8.54
CA ASP A 77 0.24 7.71 8.62
C ASP A 77 -0.92 6.97 9.29
N LEU A 78 -0.99 5.65 9.12
CA LEU A 78 -1.90 4.81 9.89
C LEU A 78 -1.53 4.78 11.38
N ILE A 79 -0.25 4.70 11.74
CA ILE A 79 0.22 4.75 13.12
C ILE A 79 -0.18 6.08 13.77
N LYS A 80 -0.07 7.21 13.05
CA LYS A 80 -0.55 8.52 13.55
C LYS A 80 -2.03 8.47 13.92
N LEU A 81 -2.88 7.79 13.13
CA LEU A 81 -4.29 7.59 13.48
C LEU A 81 -4.46 6.84 14.82
N PHE A 82 -3.69 5.78 15.05
CA PHE A 82 -3.75 5.01 16.31
C PHE A 82 -3.17 5.76 17.51
N LEU A 83 -2.09 6.51 17.35
CA LEU A 83 -1.51 7.30 18.46
C LEU A 83 -2.43 8.44 18.89
N ILE A 84 -3.14 9.05 17.94
CA ILE A 84 -4.19 10.04 18.22
C ILE A 84 -5.37 9.37 18.92
N GLN A 85 -5.65 8.07 18.76
CA GLN A 85 -6.70 7.41 19.55
C GLN A 85 -6.35 7.37 21.04
N VAL A 86 -5.17 6.84 21.37
CA VAL A 86 -4.74 6.59 22.75
C VAL A 86 -4.65 7.88 23.57
N LYS A 87 -4.28 9.01 22.95
CA LYS A 87 -4.10 10.28 23.67
C LYS A 87 -5.42 10.93 24.13
N TYR A 88 -6.56 10.60 23.52
CA TYR A 88 -7.84 11.29 23.75
C TYR A 88 -8.90 10.45 24.48
N GLU A 89 -8.71 9.14 24.61
CA GLU A 89 -9.52 8.27 25.49
C GLU A 89 -9.44 8.60 27.00
N PRO A 90 -8.30 9.05 27.59
CA PRO A 90 -8.20 9.28 29.03
C PRO A 90 -9.14 10.38 29.56
N LEU A 91 -9.42 11.40 28.76
CA LEU A 91 -10.30 12.50 29.14
C LEU A 91 -11.78 12.08 29.14
N THR A 92 -12.16 11.10 28.32
CA THR A 92 -13.55 10.59 28.28
C THR A 92 -13.91 9.76 29.51
N GLU A 93 -12.97 9.00 30.06
CA GLU A 93 -13.16 8.27 31.32
C GLU A 93 -13.24 9.20 32.52
N ILE A 94 -12.37 10.23 32.58
CA ILE A 94 -12.31 11.19 33.69
C ILE A 94 -13.56 12.07 33.74
N LEU A 95 -14.07 12.51 32.59
CA LEU A 95 -15.15 13.48 32.55
C LEU A 95 -16.54 12.86 32.70
N ASN A 96 -16.72 11.55 32.49
CA ASN A 96 -18.03 10.85 32.46
C ASN A 96 -19.10 11.56 31.59
N ILE A 97 -18.66 12.43 30.68
CA ILE A 97 -19.45 13.05 29.64
C ILE A 97 -18.97 12.35 28.37
N GLY A 98 -19.86 11.66 27.68
CA GLY A 98 -19.58 10.97 26.42
C GLY A 98 -19.29 11.93 25.27
N TYR A 99 -18.27 12.78 25.41
CA TYR A 99 -17.77 13.61 24.33
C TYR A 99 -16.93 12.75 23.40
N LYS A 100 -17.60 12.04 22.50
CA LYS A 100 -17.03 11.75 21.17
C LYS A 100 -16.83 13.10 20.47
N ARG A 101 -15.79 13.84 20.82
CA ARG A 101 -15.13 14.69 19.82
C ARG A 101 -14.42 13.71 18.90
N GLY A 102 -15.21 13.12 18.02
CA GLY A 102 -14.77 12.07 17.13
C GLY A 102 -13.60 12.58 16.30
N PHE A 103 -12.91 11.63 15.71
CA PHE A 103 -11.94 11.76 14.61
C PHE A 103 -12.49 12.53 13.39
N ALA A 104 -13.60 13.26 13.54
CA ALA A 104 -14.47 13.92 12.58
C ALA A 104 -13.78 14.94 11.65
N HIS A 105 -12.51 15.27 11.89
CA HIS A 105 -11.76 16.17 11.02
C HIS A 105 -10.70 15.49 10.16
N MET A 106 -10.22 14.29 10.50
CA MET A 106 -9.25 13.58 9.65
C MET A 106 -9.96 12.56 8.78
N ARG A 107 -9.95 12.83 7.48
CA ARG A 107 -10.44 11.95 6.43
C ARG A 107 -9.28 11.28 5.72
N ALA A 108 -9.55 10.19 5.01
CA ALA A 108 -8.53 9.49 4.22
C ALA A 108 -7.75 10.43 3.30
N VAL A 109 -8.44 11.40 2.67
CA VAL A 109 -7.81 12.41 1.79
C VAL A 109 -6.73 13.24 2.48
N ASP A 110 -6.83 13.46 3.79
CA ASP A 110 -5.85 14.24 4.56
C ASP A 110 -4.56 13.45 4.84
N LEU A 111 -4.59 12.13 4.62
CA LEU A 111 -3.48 11.20 4.77
C LEU A 111 -2.94 10.67 3.44
N VAL A 112 -3.55 11.08 2.31
CA VAL A 112 -3.19 10.55 1.00
C VAL A 112 -1.78 10.98 0.61
N ASN A 113 -0.97 9.99 0.30
CA ASN A 113 0.29 10.14 -0.40
C ASN A 113 0.10 9.81 -1.88
N LYS A 114 0.79 10.57 -2.75
CA LYS A 114 0.86 10.24 -4.17
C LYS A 114 1.87 9.10 -4.36
N HIS A 115 1.39 7.95 -4.80
CA HIS A 115 2.29 6.87 -5.17
C HIS A 115 2.96 7.16 -6.53
N LYS A 116 4.26 6.88 -6.64
CA LYS A 116 5.08 7.29 -7.80
C LYS A 116 5.00 6.33 -8.98
N ALA A 117 4.47 5.12 -8.80
CA ALA A 117 4.40 4.11 -9.85
C ALA A 117 3.11 3.27 -9.79
N THR A 118 2.54 2.91 -10.92
CA THR A 118 1.44 1.93 -10.98
C THR A 118 1.73 0.95 -12.10
N VAL A 119 1.21 -0.26 -12.00
CA VAL A 119 1.36 -1.29 -13.03
C VAL A 119 0.01 -1.79 -13.51
N GLU A 120 -0.04 -2.32 -14.72
CA GLU A 120 -1.24 -2.99 -15.24
C GLU A 120 -1.25 -4.48 -14.88
N LEU A 121 -2.44 -5.09 -14.87
CA LEU A 121 -2.63 -6.53 -14.59
C LEU A 121 -1.64 -7.45 -15.33
N GLY A 122 -1.40 -7.19 -16.62
CA GLY A 122 -0.54 -8.00 -17.47
C GLY A 122 0.94 -7.65 -17.39
N THR A 123 1.36 -6.74 -16.50
CA THR A 123 2.76 -6.34 -16.37
C THR A 123 3.60 -7.54 -15.95
N PRO A 124 4.66 -7.91 -16.70
CA PRO A 124 5.52 -9.03 -16.35
C PRO A 124 6.16 -8.90 -14.97
N ILE A 125 6.29 -10.01 -14.23
CA ILE A 125 6.71 -9.96 -12.83
C ILE A 125 8.14 -9.42 -12.65
N ASN A 126 9.04 -9.70 -13.59
CA ASN A 126 10.40 -9.16 -13.57
C ASN A 126 10.41 -7.62 -13.58
N ARG A 127 9.48 -6.99 -14.31
CA ARG A 127 9.31 -5.53 -14.32
C ARG A 127 8.74 -5.03 -13.00
N VAL A 128 7.83 -5.77 -12.38
CA VAL A 128 7.29 -5.43 -11.05
C VAL A 128 8.38 -5.52 -9.99
N ILE A 129 9.20 -6.58 -10.01
CA ILE A 129 10.34 -6.75 -9.10
C ILE A 129 11.35 -5.61 -9.26
N GLU A 130 11.66 -5.20 -10.49
CA GLU A 130 12.54 -4.05 -10.75
C GLU A 130 11.99 -2.77 -10.07
N LEU A 131 10.69 -2.50 -10.19
CA LEU A 131 10.06 -1.33 -9.58
C LEU A 131 10.12 -1.40 -8.04
N VAL A 132 9.82 -2.54 -7.44
CA VAL A 132 9.90 -2.74 -5.98
C VAL A 132 11.33 -2.57 -5.48
N TYR A 133 12.29 -3.20 -6.15
CA TYR A 133 13.68 -3.29 -5.70
C TYR A 133 14.47 -1.99 -5.92
N LYS A 134 14.29 -1.34 -7.07
CA LYS A 134 15.02 -0.13 -7.45
C LYS A 134 14.53 1.09 -6.65
N GLU A 135 13.22 1.27 -6.58
CA GLU A 135 12.61 2.47 -6.02
C GLU A 135 12.25 2.30 -4.53
N GLY A 136 12.32 1.07 -4.00
CA GLY A 136 12.07 0.79 -2.58
C GLY A 136 10.60 0.92 -2.18
N PHE A 137 9.68 0.70 -3.13
CA PHE A 137 8.24 0.77 -2.83
C PHE A 137 7.81 -0.35 -1.89
N GLN A 138 7.05 -0.01 -0.85
CA GLN A 138 6.46 -0.99 0.07
C GLN A 138 5.32 -1.78 -0.60
N TYR A 139 4.69 -1.21 -1.62
CA TYR A 139 3.71 -1.85 -2.46
C TYR A 139 3.54 -1.11 -3.79
N ILE A 140 2.94 -1.74 -4.79
CA ILE A 140 2.66 -1.15 -6.10
C ILE A 140 1.20 -1.40 -6.46
N PRO A 141 0.37 -0.36 -6.65
CA PRO A 141 -1.00 -0.50 -7.12
C PRO A 141 -1.08 -1.14 -8.52
N VAL A 142 -1.96 -2.13 -8.65
CA VAL A 142 -2.25 -2.82 -9.92
C VAL A 142 -3.60 -2.36 -10.45
N LEU A 143 -3.57 -1.76 -11.63
CA LEU A 143 -4.73 -1.16 -12.29
C LEU A 143 -5.16 -1.99 -13.51
N ASP A 144 -6.43 -1.87 -13.90
CA ASP A 144 -6.88 -2.25 -15.23
C ASP A 144 -6.75 -1.08 -16.24
N LYS A 145 -7.12 -1.35 -17.49
CA LYS A 145 -7.10 -0.35 -18.58
C LYS A 145 -7.99 0.88 -18.32
N ALA A 146 -9.00 0.75 -17.46
CA ALA A 146 -9.90 1.84 -17.07
C ALA A 146 -9.38 2.61 -15.85
N LYS A 147 -8.13 2.37 -15.41
CA LYS A 147 -7.50 2.93 -14.21
C LYS A 147 -8.21 2.53 -12.91
N VAL A 148 -8.97 1.44 -12.93
CA VAL A 148 -9.60 0.87 -11.74
C VAL A 148 -8.60 0.00 -11.02
N VAL A 149 -8.44 0.23 -9.71
CA VAL A 149 -7.55 -0.59 -8.88
C VAL A 149 -8.13 -1.99 -8.73
N LYS A 150 -7.34 -3.01 -9.05
CA LYS A 150 -7.71 -4.43 -8.88
C LYS A 150 -6.98 -5.10 -7.73
N GLY A 151 -5.79 -4.61 -7.37
CA GLY A 151 -5.00 -5.15 -6.29
C GLY A 151 -3.76 -4.31 -6.03
N VAL A 152 -2.90 -4.84 -5.18
CA VAL A 152 -1.55 -4.30 -4.90
C VAL A 152 -0.55 -5.44 -4.91
N VAL A 153 0.67 -5.18 -5.34
CA VAL A 153 1.80 -6.11 -5.16
C VAL A 153 2.67 -5.60 -4.03
N THR A 154 3.05 -6.47 -3.08
CA THR A 154 3.98 -6.15 -1.99
C THR A 154 5.25 -6.99 -2.13
N PRO A 155 6.38 -6.62 -1.49
CA PRO A 155 7.54 -7.50 -1.39
C PRO A 155 7.18 -8.90 -0.89
N SER A 156 6.33 -9.00 0.13
CA SER A 156 5.90 -10.30 0.66
C SER A 156 5.04 -11.09 -0.32
N SER A 157 4.17 -10.44 -1.11
CA SER A 157 3.36 -11.14 -2.10
C SER A 157 4.19 -11.62 -3.29
N LEU A 158 5.25 -10.90 -3.65
CA LEU A 158 6.26 -11.36 -4.61
C LEU A 158 7.00 -12.59 -4.08
N LEU A 159 7.50 -12.54 -2.85
CA LEU A 159 8.19 -13.69 -2.24
C LEU A 159 7.28 -14.91 -2.19
N ASN A 160 6.04 -14.75 -1.72
CA ASN A 160 5.06 -15.84 -1.67
C ASN A 160 4.76 -16.45 -3.04
N LEU A 161 4.76 -15.65 -4.11
CA LEU A 161 4.58 -16.16 -5.48
C LEU A 161 5.82 -16.95 -5.92
N LEU A 162 7.02 -16.40 -5.69
CA LEU A 162 8.28 -17.00 -6.13
C LEU A 162 8.62 -18.28 -5.38
N GLU A 163 8.24 -18.42 -4.10
CA GLU A 163 8.41 -19.65 -3.33
C GLU A 163 7.53 -20.81 -3.83
N ARG A 164 6.42 -20.49 -4.50
CA ARG A 164 5.45 -21.48 -5.00
C ARG A 164 5.67 -21.82 -6.48
N TYR A 165 6.61 -21.12 -7.12
CA TYR A 165 6.94 -21.26 -8.54
C TYR A 165 8.15 -22.17 -8.73
#